data_AF-A0A8H3P3C7-F1
#
_entry.id   AF-A0A8H3P3C7-F1
#
_cell.length_a   1.000
_cell.length_b   1.000
_cell.length_c   1.000
_cell.angle_alpha   90.00
_cell.angle_beta   90.00
_cell.angle_gamma   90.00
#
_symmetry.space_group_name_H-M   'P 1'
#
loop_
_entity.id
_entity.type
_entity.pdbx_description
1 polymer ?
#
loop_
_entity_poly.entity_id
_entity_poly.type
_entity_poly.pdbx_seq_one_letter_code
_entity_poly.pdbx_strand_id
1 'polypeptide(L)'
;MGVLEALWFTRSRKHTDASQLMTDASTTRWYLMTKCTLQRIVQLRGPESFSSPVALAIFNQYWVLESLRTLAFDEDNTLADPKWLSLLGRAEESSTREVATQRDQTRLLRCMALLGRLNYRSLIWLERARAMRYSNSLPTHNISSLRDSIHFGEGKDIIQEGHMVRQELLQLAPDLHTYNWIQARSLFDLMMSLYHCGLISLSRLFIDPLWSILGEPLPMLPEDAIRYHAIAALEHLQRRLQVAGMESVFFLPLLTTVALEVRSRVYRDKVSRIFDSVEGKGFAVAATARSDVQLAWALVGSSGVG
;
A
#
# COMPACT_ATOMS: atom_id res chain seq x y z
N MET A 1 23.92 1.16 31.72
CA MET A 1 22.96 0.37 30.91
C MET A 1 23.74 -0.40 29.85
N GLY A 2 24.32 -1.57 30.18
CA GLY A 2 25.33 -2.18 29.30
C GLY A 2 25.49 -3.70 29.43
N VAL A 3 24.47 -4.42 29.93
CA VAL A 3 24.55 -5.89 30.09
C VAL A 3 23.30 -6.61 29.57
N LEU A 4 22.14 -5.92 29.49
CA LEU A 4 20.89 -6.49 28.95
C LEU A 4 20.83 -6.51 27.41
N GLU A 5 21.50 -5.59 26.71
CA GLU A 5 21.58 -5.61 25.24
C GLU A 5 22.49 -6.72 24.70
N ALA A 6 23.55 -7.07 25.45
CA ALA A 6 24.47 -8.14 25.06
C ALA A 6 23.86 -9.55 25.21
N LEU A 7 22.93 -9.74 26.15
CA LEU A 7 22.19 -10.99 26.33
C LEU A 7 21.05 -11.18 25.32
N TRP A 8 20.56 -10.10 24.71
CA TRP A 8 19.61 -10.19 23.58
C TRP A 8 20.32 -10.50 22.25
N PHE A 9 21.52 -9.95 22.04
CA PHE A 9 22.32 -10.20 20.83
C PHE A 9 22.84 -11.64 20.73
N THR A 10 23.08 -12.32 21.85
CA THR A 10 23.54 -13.71 21.86
C THR A 10 22.42 -14.75 21.65
N ARG A 11 21.13 -14.36 21.79
CA ARG A 11 19.98 -15.22 21.50
C ARG A 11 19.40 -15.05 20.08
N SER A 12 19.85 -14.02 19.34
CA SER A 12 19.40 -13.73 17.97
C SER A 12 20.20 -14.43 16.87
N ARG A 13 21.08 -15.39 17.21
CA ARG A 13 21.57 -16.41 16.27
C ARG A 13 20.65 -17.63 16.29
N LYS A 14 19.39 -17.43 15.93
CA LYS A 14 18.57 -18.52 15.41
C LYS A 14 18.11 -18.08 14.04
N HIS A 15 18.50 -18.87 13.04
CA HIS A 15 17.95 -18.79 11.71
C HIS A 15 16.45 -18.51 11.80
N THR A 16 16.00 -17.45 11.13
CA THR A 16 14.58 -17.25 10.86
C THR A 16 14.17 -18.37 9.91
N ASP A 17 13.88 -19.54 10.46
CA ASP A 17 13.42 -20.69 9.68
C ASP A 17 12.11 -20.28 9.00
N ALA A 18 11.98 -20.52 7.69
CA ALA A 18 10.77 -20.22 6.92
C ALA A 18 9.49 -20.77 7.60
N SER A 19 9.63 -21.87 8.34
CA SER A 19 8.60 -22.48 9.19
C SER A 19 8.00 -21.52 10.22
N GLN A 20 8.80 -20.63 10.82
CA GLN A 20 8.32 -19.66 11.82
C GLN A 20 7.57 -18.48 11.20
N LEU A 21 7.82 -18.14 9.93
CA LEU A 21 7.06 -17.13 9.20
C LEU A 21 5.69 -17.66 8.78
N MET A 22 5.64 -18.94 8.39
CA MET A 22 4.44 -19.65 7.94
C MET A 22 3.44 -19.89 9.10
N THR A 23 3.96 -20.25 10.27
CA THR A 23 3.15 -20.57 11.45
C THR A 23 2.75 -19.37 12.30
N ASP A 24 3.29 -18.18 12.03
CA ASP A 24 2.92 -16.98 12.75
C ASP A 24 1.56 -16.45 12.26
N ALA A 25 0.57 -16.47 13.16
CA ALA A 25 -0.74 -15.88 12.92
C ALA A 25 -0.72 -14.35 13.03
N SER A 26 0.36 -13.76 13.58
CA SER A 26 0.53 -12.31 13.67
C SER A 26 1.17 -11.74 12.39
N THR A 27 0.73 -10.55 11.98
CA THR A 27 1.37 -9.79 10.89
C THR A 27 2.75 -9.27 11.29
N THR A 28 3.11 -9.33 12.56
CA THR A 28 4.29 -8.69 13.16
C THR A 28 5.61 -9.29 12.68
N ARG A 29 5.80 -10.62 12.64
CA ARG A 29 7.10 -11.17 12.15
C ARG A 29 7.29 -10.97 10.67
N TRP A 30 6.22 -11.07 9.89
CA TRP A 30 6.26 -10.78 8.47
C TRP A 30 6.64 -9.32 8.21
N TYR A 31 6.00 -8.40 8.92
CA TYR A 31 6.34 -6.98 8.93
C TYR A 31 7.80 -6.73 9.32
N LEU A 32 8.28 -7.35 10.41
CA LEU A 32 9.66 -7.22 10.86
C LEU A 32 10.65 -7.80 9.85
N MET A 33 10.31 -8.88 9.14
CA MET A 33 11.16 -9.42 8.07
C MET A 33 11.31 -8.40 6.94
N THR A 34 10.20 -7.87 6.42
CA THR A 34 10.21 -6.87 5.34
C THR A 34 10.94 -5.61 5.78
N LYS A 35 10.57 -5.07 6.95
CA LYS A 35 11.12 -3.82 7.49
C LYS A 35 12.58 -3.96 7.90
N CYS A 36 12.95 -4.95 8.72
CA CYS A 36 14.30 -4.98 9.29
C CYS A 36 15.33 -5.55 8.32
N THR A 37 14.98 -6.54 7.50
CA THR A 37 15.97 -7.23 6.65
C THR A 37 16.19 -6.49 5.34
N LEU A 38 15.11 -6.18 4.62
CA LEU A 38 15.24 -5.61 3.29
C LEU A 38 15.61 -4.12 3.34
N GLN A 39 15.02 -3.37 4.27
CA GLN A 39 15.36 -1.95 4.45
C GLN A 39 16.83 -1.78 4.83
N ARG A 40 17.37 -2.63 5.72
CA ARG A 40 18.81 -2.57 6.07
C ARG A 40 19.70 -2.87 4.87
N ILE A 41 19.40 -3.90 4.08
CA ILE A 41 20.21 -4.23 2.90
C ILE A 41 20.24 -3.08 1.90
N VAL A 42 19.09 -2.46 1.65
CA VAL A 42 18.98 -1.39 0.66
C VAL A 42 19.56 -0.07 1.18
N GLN A 43 19.28 0.30 2.43
CA GLN A 43 19.83 1.52 3.03
C GLN A 43 21.35 1.46 3.20
N LEU A 44 21.91 0.31 3.60
CA LEU A 44 23.37 0.15 3.75
C LEU A 44 24.11 0.26 2.41
N ARG A 45 23.50 -0.23 1.32
CA ARG A 45 24.09 -0.12 -0.02
C ARG A 45 23.96 1.29 -0.59
N GLY A 46 22.89 2.00 -0.25
CA GLY A 46 22.61 3.32 -0.81
C GLY A 46 22.24 3.26 -2.31
N PRO A 47 21.76 4.38 -2.87
CA PRO A 47 21.19 4.41 -4.20
C PRO A 47 22.21 4.09 -5.31
N GLU A 48 23.43 4.59 -5.21
CA GLU A 48 24.45 4.44 -6.27
C GLU A 48 24.99 3.01 -6.42
N SER A 49 24.70 2.13 -5.46
CA SER A 49 25.13 0.72 -5.50
C SER A 49 24.22 -0.19 -6.35
N PHE A 50 23.08 0.32 -6.83
CA PHE A 50 22.11 -0.42 -7.65
C PHE A 50 22.26 -0.11 -9.14
N SER A 51 23.47 -0.27 -9.68
CA SER A 51 23.80 0.04 -11.08
C SER A 51 23.81 -1.18 -12.02
N SER A 52 23.92 -2.39 -11.49
CA SER A 52 23.92 -3.62 -12.30
C SER A 52 22.50 -4.15 -12.53
N PRO A 53 22.23 -4.88 -13.64
CA PRO A 53 20.90 -5.45 -13.92
C PRO A 53 20.36 -6.34 -12.79
N VAL A 54 21.23 -7.16 -12.18
CA VAL A 54 20.86 -8.04 -11.05
C VAL A 54 20.53 -7.21 -9.81
N ALA A 55 21.31 -6.16 -9.53
CA ALA A 55 21.04 -5.27 -8.41
C ALA A 55 19.71 -4.52 -8.61
N LEU A 56 19.43 -4.04 -9.82
CA LEU A 56 18.16 -3.41 -10.18
C LEU A 56 16.97 -4.37 -10.04
N ALA A 57 17.11 -5.64 -10.43
CA ALA A 57 16.06 -6.64 -10.23
C ALA A 57 15.75 -6.87 -8.74
N ILE A 58 16.79 -6.99 -7.90
CA ILE A 58 16.63 -7.09 -6.43
C ILE A 58 15.99 -5.82 -5.86
N PHE A 59 16.41 -4.66 -6.36
CA PHE A 59 15.86 -3.36 -5.95
C PHE A 59 14.37 -3.23 -6.30
N ASN A 60 13.97 -3.63 -7.51
CA ASN A 60 12.56 -3.64 -7.92
C ASN A 60 11.72 -4.57 -7.04
N GLN A 61 12.25 -5.74 -6.69
CA GLN A 61 11.57 -6.66 -5.78
C GLN A 61 11.42 -6.04 -4.38
N TYR A 62 12.48 -5.41 -3.86
CA TYR A 62 12.38 -4.66 -2.61
C TYR A 62 11.32 -3.57 -2.68
N TRP A 63 11.29 -2.81 -3.79
CA TRP A 63 10.34 -1.72 -3.96
C TRP A 63 8.89 -2.19 -3.91
N VAL A 64 8.58 -3.30 -4.58
CA VAL A 64 7.25 -3.93 -4.51
C VAL A 64 6.91 -4.29 -3.07
N LEU A 65 7.83 -4.93 -2.35
CA LEU A 65 7.61 -5.36 -0.97
C LEU A 65 7.45 -4.18 -0.01
N GLU A 66 8.25 -3.13 -0.17
CA GLU A 66 8.18 -1.91 0.63
C GLU A 66 6.89 -1.13 0.32
N SER A 67 6.46 -1.08 -0.94
CA SER A 67 5.18 -0.49 -1.33
C SER A 67 4.00 -1.23 -0.70
N LEU A 68 4.05 -2.57 -0.66
CA LEU A 68 3.02 -3.38 -0.01
C LEU A 68 3.03 -3.16 1.51
N ARG A 69 4.21 -2.99 2.11
CA ARG A 69 4.35 -2.70 3.54
C ARG A 69 3.76 -1.34 3.90
N THR A 70 4.05 -0.29 3.13
CA THR A 70 3.57 1.07 3.45
C THR A 70 2.06 1.21 3.34
N LEU A 71 1.45 0.49 2.39
CA LEU A 71 -0.01 0.40 2.29
C LEU A 71 -0.65 -0.38 3.46
N ALA A 72 0.10 -1.28 4.10
CA ALA A 72 -0.42 -2.18 5.12
C ALA A 72 -0.25 -1.67 6.56
N PHE A 73 0.77 -0.85 6.83
CA PHE A 73 1.16 -0.50 8.20
C PHE A 73 1.21 1.00 8.49
N ASP A 74 0.69 1.85 7.59
CA ASP A 74 0.55 3.28 7.85
C ASP A 74 1.88 3.96 8.24
N GLU A 75 2.98 3.55 7.63
CA GLU A 75 4.32 4.05 7.92
C GLU A 75 4.95 4.75 6.72
N ASP A 76 5.75 5.78 7.01
CA ASP A 76 6.57 6.42 5.99
C ASP A 76 7.60 5.44 5.41
N ASN A 77 8.12 5.80 4.23
CA ASN A 77 9.15 5.07 3.53
C ASN A 77 10.19 6.00 2.96
N THR A 78 11.43 5.50 2.90
CA THR A 78 12.53 6.22 2.29
C THR A 78 12.43 6.25 0.77
N LEU A 79 11.66 5.35 0.15
CA LEU A 79 11.55 5.24 -1.31
C LEU A 79 10.89 6.46 -1.96
N ALA A 80 10.08 7.20 -1.21
CA ALA A 80 9.51 8.47 -1.66
C ALA A 80 10.51 9.66 -1.59
N ASP A 81 11.74 9.48 -1.08
CA ASP A 81 12.75 10.54 -1.14
C ASP A 81 13.22 10.78 -2.58
N PRO A 82 13.52 12.05 -2.97
CA PRO A 82 13.98 12.38 -4.32
C PRO A 82 15.18 11.56 -4.80
N LYS A 83 16.11 11.23 -3.90
CA LYS A 83 17.32 10.43 -4.19
C LYS A 83 17.02 8.98 -4.61
N TRP A 84 15.91 8.42 -4.15
CA TRP A 84 15.49 7.05 -4.50
C TRP A 84 14.58 7.07 -5.71
N LEU A 85 13.72 8.10 -5.82
CA LEU A 85 12.89 8.32 -7.00
C LEU A 85 13.72 8.62 -8.27
N SER A 86 14.88 9.25 -8.15
CA SER A 86 15.75 9.53 -9.30
C SER A 86 16.37 8.27 -9.90
N LEU A 87 16.61 7.21 -9.11
CA LEU A 87 17.09 5.92 -9.62
C LEU A 87 16.07 5.23 -10.51
N LEU A 88 14.80 5.37 -10.17
CA LEU A 88 13.69 4.91 -11.00
C LEU A 88 13.64 5.69 -12.33
N GLY A 89 13.89 7.00 -12.29
CA GLY A 89 13.98 7.84 -13.50
C GLY A 89 15.12 7.47 -14.47
N ARG A 90 16.23 6.90 -13.99
CA ARG A 90 17.36 6.48 -14.86
C ARG A 90 17.00 5.36 -15.85
N ALA A 91 15.91 4.62 -15.61
CA ALA A 91 15.40 3.62 -16.55
C ALA A 91 14.58 4.21 -17.71
N GLU A 92 14.24 5.51 -17.67
CA GLU A 92 13.31 6.13 -18.61
C GLU A 92 13.96 6.61 -19.92
N GLU A 93 15.29 6.70 -20.02
CA GLU A 93 16.02 7.38 -21.11
C GLU A 93 16.26 6.54 -22.39
N SER A 94 15.80 5.29 -22.49
CA SER A 94 16.01 4.46 -23.70
C SER A 94 14.72 4.19 -24.48
N SER A 95 14.83 4.14 -25.81
CA SER A 95 13.72 4.18 -26.77
C SER A 95 13.28 2.80 -27.31
N THR A 96 13.64 1.71 -26.65
CA THR A 96 13.26 0.35 -27.08
C THR A 96 11.96 -0.14 -26.40
N ARG A 97 11.29 -1.10 -27.04
CA ARG A 97 9.96 -1.60 -26.64
C ARG A 97 9.93 -2.27 -25.26
N GLU A 98 11.01 -2.93 -24.85
CA GLU A 98 11.16 -3.51 -23.50
C GLU A 98 11.29 -2.41 -22.42
N VAL A 99 11.83 -1.25 -22.78
CA VAL A 99 12.03 -0.12 -21.86
C VAL A 99 10.71 0.57 -21.52
N ALA A 100 9.74 0.60 -22.44
CA ALA A 100 8.42 1.17 -22.16
C ALA A 100 7.68 0.38 -21.06
N THR A 101 7.80 -0.94 -21.06
CA THR A 101 7.20 -1.83 -20.04
C THR A 101 7.83 -1.60 -18.67
N GLN A 102 9.17 -1.45 -18.65
CA GLN A 102 9.92 -1.15 -17.44
C GLN A 102 9.63 0.28 -16.93
N ARG A 103 9.39 1.23 -17.83
CA ARG A 103 8.99 2.61 -17.50
C ARG A 103 7.64 2.66 -16.80
N ASP A 104 6.62 1.97 -17.31
CA ASP A 104 5.28 2.00 -16.70
C ASP A 104 5.26 1.31 -15.33
N GLN A 105 5.98 0.19 -15.20
CA GLN A 105 6.20 -0.45 -13.90
C GLN A 105 6.86 0.52 -12.91
N THR A 106 7.89 1.23 -13.37
CA THR A 106 8.63 2.18 -12.56
C THR A 106 7.77 3.36 -12.11
N ARG A 107 6.96 3.92 -13.01
CA ARG A 107 6.00 4.99 -12.71
C ARG A 107 4.95 4.53 -11.69
N LEU A 108 4.41 3.32 -11.83
CA LEU A 108 3.46 2.76 -10.87
C LEU A 108 4.12 2.61 -9.48
N LEU A 109 5.31 2.01 -9.42
CA LEU A 109 6.03 1.83 -8.16
C LEU A 109 6.36 3.16 -7.47
N ARG A 110 6.71 4.19 -8.23
CA ARG A 110 6.84 5.56 -7.73
C ARG A 110 5.54 6.09 -7.14
N CYS A 111 4.41 5.90 -7.82
CA CYS A 111 3.10 6.28 -7.28
C CYS A 111 2.79 5.56 -5.97
N MET A 112 3.10 4.26 -5.84
CA MET A 112 2.87 3.51 -4.61
C MET A 112 3.74 4.01 -3.44
N ALA A 113 5.00 4.37 -3.69
CA ALA A 113 5.86 4.94 -2.65
C ALA A 113 5.35 6.30 -2.15
N LEU A 114 4.97 7.17 -3.09
CA LEU A 114 4.37 8.47 -2.78
C LEU A 114 3.05 8.31 -2.03
N LEU A 115 2.20 7.37 -2.46
CA LEU A 115 0.95 7.05 -1.79
C LEU A 115 1.16 6.56 -0.35
N GLY A 116 2.15 5.70 -0.11
CA GLY A 116 2.50 5.26 1.24
C GLY A 116 2.90 6.43 2.15
N ARG A 117 3.71 7.37 1.64
CA ARG A 117 4.06 8.59 2.38
C ARG A 117 2.85 9.50 2.62
N LEU A 118 2.00 9.66 1.60
CA LEU A 118 0.76 10.43 1.73
C LEU A 118 -0.16 9.84 2.78
N ASN A 119 -0.27 8.51 2.87
CA ASN A 119 -1.04 7.83 3.90
C ASN A 119 -0.56 8.20 5.30
N TYR A 120 0.75 8.03 5.56
CA TYR A 120 1.37 8.39 6.84
C TYR A 120 1.15 9.87 7.20
N ARG A 121 1.39 10.78 6.25
CA ARG A 121 1.17 12.23 6.46
C ARG A 121 -0.30 12.56 6.72
N SER A 122 -1.21 11.93 5.99
CA SER A 122 -2.66 12.10 6.13
C SER A 122 -3.14 11.69 7.51
N LEU A 123 -2.64 10.57 8.03
CA LEU A 123 -2.98 10.09 9.37
C LEU A 123 -2.50 11.04 10.47
N ILE A 124 -1.23 11.47 10.41
CA ILE A 124 -0.68 12.45 11.36
C ILE A 124 -1.47 13.76 11.31
N TRP A 125 -1.80 14.22 10.11
CA TRP A 125 -2.61 15.43 9.94
C TRP A 125 -3.99 15.27 10.57
N LEU A 126 -4.68 14.15 10.33
CA LEU A 126 -5.98 13.85 10.91
C LEU A 126 -5.95 13.75 12.44
N GLU A 127 -4.92 13.11 13.01
CA GLU A 127 -4.74 13.03 14.46
C GLU A 127 -4.61 14.43 15.09
N ARG A 128 -3.79 15.29 14.49
CA ARG A 128 -3.63 16.69 14.93
C ARG A 128 -4.92 17.48 14.75
N ALA A 129 -5.60 17.33 13.61
CA ALA A 129 -6.86 18.00 13.33
C ALA A 129 -7.95 17.61 14.34
N ARG A 130 -8.05 16.31 14.68
CA ARG A 130 -8.95 15.82 15.73
C ARG A 130 -8.58 16.37 17.09
N ALA A 131 -7.30 16.33 17.47
CA ALA A 131 -6.84 16.87 18.74
C ALA A 131 -7.18 18.36 18.90
N MET A 132 -6.99 19.16 17.85
CA MET A 132 -7.38 20.58 17.83
C MET A 132 -8.90 20.78 17.93
N ARG A 133 -9.70 19.88 17.34
CA ARG A 133 -11.16 19.90 17.48
C ARG A 133 -11.61 19.59 18.91
N TYR A 134 -10.92 18.68 19.61
CA TYR A 134 -11.26 18.29 20.97
C TYR A 134 -10.70 19.24 22.04
N SER A 135 -9.54 19.86 21.83
CA SER A 135 -8.95 20.83 22.75
C SER A 135 -9.67 22.18 22.74
N ASN A 136 -10.34 22.52 21.63
CA ASN A 136 -11.25 23.66 21.55
C ASN A 136 -12.62 23.29 22.16
N SER A 137 -12.71 23.27 23.49
CA SER A 137 -13.99 23.35 24.22
C SER A 137 -14.59 24.76 24.10
N LEU A 138 -14.84 25.20 22.86
CA LEU A 138 -15.49 26.46 22.50
C LEU A 138 -16.61 26.15 21.49
N PRO A 139 -17.71 26.94 21.50
CA PRO A 139 -18.90 26.66 20.72
C PRO A 139 -18.55 26.45 19.24
N THR A 140 -19.36 25.63 18.57
CA THR A 140 -19.35 25.18 17.17
C THR A 140 -19.13 26.23 16.06
N HIS A 141 -18.81 27.48 16.38
CA HIS A 141 -18.79 28.62 15.47
C HIS A 141 -17.41 29.20 15.11
N ASN A 142 -16.29 28.74 15.69
CA ASN A 142 -14.95 29.25 15.31
C ASN A 142 -14.10 28.23 14.51
N ILE A 143 -14.68 27.67 13.44
CA ILE A 143 -13.91 26.93 12.42
C ILE A 143 -12.92 27.88 11.69
N SER A 144 -13.18 29.19 11.73
CA SER A 144 -12.32 30.25 11.20
C SER A 144 -10.93 30.32 11.86
N SER A 145 -10.80 30.12 13.17
CA SER A 145 -9.49 30.18 13.86
C SER A 145 -8.61 28.96 13.60
N LEU A 146 -9.20 27.84 13.15
CA LEU A 146 -8.44 26.68 12.68
C LEU A 146 -7.76 27.00 11.34
N ARG A 147 -8.45 27.75 10.47
CA ARG A 147 -8.07 28.05 9.08
C ARG A 147 -6.75 28.80 8.91
N ASP A 148 -6.33 29.54 9.93
CA ASP A 148 -5.12 30.38 9.90
C ASP A 148 -3.87 29.68 10.49
N SER A 149 -3.96 28.39 10.82
CA SER A 149 -2.83 27.62 11.35
C SER A 149 -1.94 27.04 10.25
N ILE A 150 -0.64 26.88 10.53
CA ILE A 150 0.34 26.19 9.66
C ILE A 150 -0.16 24.79 9.23
N HIS A 151 -1.02 24.16 10.03
CA HIS A 151 -1.65 22.88 9.74
C HIS A 151 -2.62 22.91 8.54
N PHE A 152 -3.19 24.06 8.18
CA PHE A 152 -4.01 24.17 6.96
C PHE A 152 -3.17 24.13 5.70
N GLY A 153 -1.99 24.77 5.71
CA GLY A 153 -1.03 24.69 4.61
C GLY A 153 -0.62 23.24 4.35
N GLU A 154 -0.20 22.53 5.40
CA GLU A 154 0.17 21.11 5.32
C GLU A 154 -0.98 20.24 4.77
N GLY A 155 -2.22 20.48 5.20
CA GLY A 155 -3.39 19.76 4.69
C GLY A 155 -3.66 20.00 3.20
N LYS A 156 -3.51 21.25 2.75
CA LYS A 156 -3.64 21.61 1.32
C LYS A 156 -2.54 20.98 0.47
N ASP A 157 -1.31 20.97 0.96
CA ASP A 157 -0.19 20.32 0.29
C ASP A 157 -0.46 18.82 0.11
N ILE A 158 -0.97 18.14 1.14
CA ILE A 158 -1.36 16.73 1.07
C ILE A 158 -2.45 16.50 0.01
N ILE A 159 -3.47 17.36 -0.04
CA ILE A 159 -4.52 17.29 -1.08
C ILE A 159 -3.94 17.47 -2.48
N GLN A 160 -3.06 18.47 -2.67
CA GLN A 160 -2.44 18.75 -3.95
C GLN A 160 -1.56 17.59 -4.43
N GLU A 161 -0.72 17.04 -3.55
CA GLU A 161 0.08 15.85 -3.85
C GLU A 161 -0.82 14.63 -4.16
N GLY A 162 -1.95 14.48 -3.45
CA GLY A 162 -2.96 13.46 -3.74
C GLY A 162 -3.54 13.58 -5.15
N HIS A 163 -3.84 14.81 -5.61
CA HIS A 163 -4.26 15.05 -7.01
C HIS A 163 -3.17 14.68 -8.01
N MET A 164 -1.92 15.01 -7.73
CA MET A 164 -0.78 14.66 -8.59
C MET A 164 -0.63 13.15 -8.73
N VAL A 165 -0.63 12.41 -7.62
CA VAL A 165 -0.51 10.94 -7.64
C VAL A 165 -1.71 10.31 -8.34
N ARG A 166 -2.93 10.81 -8.10
CA ARG A 166 -4.13 10.33 -8.81
C ARG A 166 -4.02 10.55 -10.32
N GLN A 167 -3.60 11.73 -10.75
CA GLN A 167 -3.46 12.05 -12.15
C GLN A 167 -2.45 11.12 -12.85
N GLU A 168 -1.30 10.90 -12.23
CA GLU A 168 -0.29 9.96 -12.73
C GLU A 168 -0.83 8.53 -12.84
N LEU A 169 -1.54 8.04 -11.82
CA LEU A 169 -2.19 6.72 -11.87
C LEU A 169 -3.21 6.64 -13.01
N LEU A 170 -4.06 7.66 -13.19
CA LEU A 170 -5.05 7.66 -14.28
C LEU A 170 -4.38 7.69 -15.66
N GLN A 171 -3.25 8.39 -15.80
CA GLN A 171 -2.48 8.42 -17.05
C GLN A 171 -1.79 7.09 -17.37
N LEU A 172 -1.50 6.26 -16.36
CA LEU A 172 -0.96 4.90 -16.58
C LEU A 172 -2.01 3.92 -17.13
N ALA A 173 -3.30 4.21 -17.01
CA ALA A 173 -4.37 3.27 -17.36
C ALA A 173 -4.33 2.81 -18.83
N PRO A 174 -4.24 3.69 -19.85
CA PRO A 174 -4.21 3.26 -21.25
C PRO A 174 -2.99 2.41 -21.57
N ASP A 175 -1.85 2.76 -20.99
CA ASP A 175 -0.56 2.10 -21.22
C ASP A 175 -0.56 0.70 -20.60
N LEU A 176 -1.09 0.52 -19.39
CA LEU A 176 -1.17 -0.80 -18.78
C LEU A 176 -2.06 -1.79 -19.56
N HIS A 177 -3.11 -1.31 -20.25
CA HIS A 177 -4.08 -2.16 -20.97
C HIS A 177 -3.72 -2.44 -22.43
N THR A 178 -2.86 -1.63 -23.06
CA THR A 178 -2.52 -1.76 -24.50
C THR A 178 -1.38 -2.76 -24.75
N TYR A 179 -0.59 -3.09 -23.71
CA TYR A 179 0.59 -3.94 -23.87
C TYR A 179 0.23 -5.42 -23.79
N ASN A 180 0.73 -6.19 -24.77
CA ASN A 180 0.70 -7.65 -24.75
C ASN A 180 1.74 -8.16 -23.74
N TRP A 181 1.37 -8.22 -22.46
CA TRP A 181 2.14 -8.85 -21.37
C TRP A 181 2.25 -10.38 -21.50
N ILE A 182 2.19 -10.91 -22.72
CA ILE A 182 2.09 -12.34 -23.03
C ILE A 182 3.31 -13.10 -22.53
N GLN A 183 4.50 -12.49 -22.49
CA GLN A 183 5.74 -13.12 -21.99
C GLN A 183 5.99 -12.93 -20.48
N ALA A 184 5.26 -12.02 -19.80
CA ALA A 184 5.44 -11.73 -18.37
C ALA A 184 4.10 -11.69 -17.61
N ARG A 185 3.14 -12.55 -17.99
CA ARG A 185 1.78 -12.58 -17.42
C ARG A 185 1.76 -12.62 -15.89
N SER A 186 2.78 -13.22 -15.27
CA SER A 186 2.88 -13.36 -13.81
C SER A 186 3.10 -12.03 -13.08
N LEU A 187 3.87 -11.08 -13.60
CA LEU A 187 4.07 -9.78 -12.96
C LEU A 187 2.95 -8.79 -13.28
N PHE A 188 2.36 -8.91 -14.48
CA PHE A 188 1.26 -8.08 -14.92
C PHE A 188 0.10 -8.07 -13.93
N ASP A 189 -0.35 -9.25 -13.48
CA ASP A 189 -1.46 -9.34 -12.54
C ASP A 189 -1.17 -8.70 -11.18
N LEU A 190 0.09 -8.77 -10.72
CA LEU A 190 0.49 -8.07 -9.51
C LEU A 190 0.49 -6.55 -9.71
N MET A 191 1.02 -6.07 -10.84
CA MET A 191 1.05 -4.63 -11.14
C MET A 191 -0.35 -4.06 -11.30
N MET A 192 -1.25 -4.76 -11.98
CA MET A 192 -2.65 -4.36 -12.12
C MET A 192 -3.38 -4.36 -10.78
N SER A 193 -3.10 -5.33 -9.91
CA SER A 193 -3.63 -5.35 -8.55
C SER A 193 -3.16 -4.14 -7.74
N LEU A 194 -1.87 -3.80 -7.83
CA LEU A 194 -1.28 -2.61 -7.19
C LEU A 194 -1.90 -1.31 -7.73
N TYR A 195 -2.02 -1.19 -9.04
CA TYR A 195 -2.65 -0.04 -9.70
C TYR A 195 -4.07 0.21 -9.18
N HIS A 196 -4.92 -0.82 -9.22
CA HIS A 196 -6.29 -0.70 -8.77
C HIS A 196 -6.39 -0.44 -7.26
N CYS A 197 -5.62 -1.17 -6.44
CA CYS A 197 -5.62 -0.94 -4.99
C CYS A 197 -5.04 0.44 -4.63
N GLY A 198 -4.09 0.96 -5.41
CA GLY A 198 -3.54 2.30 -5.23
C GLY A 198 -4.59 3.38 -5.43
N LEU A 199 -5.41 3.28 -6.49
CA LEU A 199 -6.53 4.20 -6.73
C LEU A 199 -7.60 4.14 -5.61
N ILE A 200 -7.90 2.94 -5.12
CA ILE A 200 -8.82 2.75 -3.98
C ILE A 200 -8.23 3.41 -2.74
N SER A 201 -7.01 3.03 -2.37
CA SER A 201 -6.34 3.49 -1.15
C SER A 201 -6.21 5.01 -1.14
N LEU A 202 -5.80 5.61 -2.27
CA LEU A 202 -5.74 7.07 -2.43
C LEU A 202 -7.09 7.73 -2.16
N SER A 203 -8.17 7.20 -2.74
CA SER A 203 -9.52 7.74 -2.51
C SER A 203 -9.93 7.62 -1.04
N ARG A 204 -9.55 6.52 -0.38
CA ARG A 204 -9.89 6.26 1.03
C ARG A 204 -9.06 7.09 2.03
N LEU A 205 -7.90 7.65 1.64
CA LEU A 205 -7.18 8.62 2.48
C LEU A 205 -8.05 9.83 2.85
N PHE A 206 -8.91 10.25 1.91
CA PHE A 206 -9.72 11.46 2.02
C PHE A 206 -11.17 11.20 2.44
N ILE A 207 -11.47 10.00 2.95
CA ILE A 207 -12.85 9.64 3.37
C ILE A 207 -13.28 10.36 4.65
N ASP A 208 -12.33 10.77 5.51
CA ASP A 208 -12.66 11.43 6.78
C ASP A 208 -13.27 12.83 6.51
N PRO A 209 -14.45 13.14 7.08
CA PRO A 209 -15.11 14.43 6.85
C PRO A 209 -14.26 15.66 7.23
N LEU A 210 -13.26 15.53 8.10
CA LEU A 210 -12.39 16.64 8.49
C LEU A 210 -11.61 17.25 7.32
N TRP A 211 -11.37 16.49 6.25
CA TRP A 211 -10.77 17.02 5.02
C TRP A 211 -11.59 18.15 4.39
N SER A 212 -12.92 18.12 4.58
CA SER A 212 -13.82 19.15 4.04
C SER A 212 -13.57 20.55 4.61
N ILE A 213 -12.96 20.65 5.80
CA ILE A 213 -12.66 21.93 6.46
C ILE A 213 -11.70 22.78 5.61
N LEU A 214 -10.84 22.13 4.81
CA LEU A 214 -9.87 22.79 3.95
C LEU A 214 -10.54 23.49 2.74
N GLY A 215 -11.79 23.14 2.41
CA GLY A 215 -12.55 23.76 1.33
C GLY A 215 -12.02 23.49 -0.08
N GLU A 216 -11.15 22.50 -0.23
CA GLU A 216 -10.56 22.09 -1.51
C GLU A 216 -11.28 20.84 -2.06
N PRO A 217 -11.34 20.67 -3.39
CA PRO A 217 -11.81 19.42 -3.97
C PRO A 217 -10.88 18.27 -3.57
N LEU A 218 -11.44 17.17 -3.10
CA LEU A 218 -10.67 16.00 -2.67
C LEU A 218 -10.32 15.10 -3.86
N PRO A 219 -9.14 14.47 -3.91
CA PRO A 219 -8.71 13.61 -5.01
C PRO A 219 -9.37 12.21 -4.94
N MET A 220 -10.67 12.15 -4.68
CA MET A 220 -11.41 10.91 -4.54
C MET A 220 -11.99 10.46 -5.89
N LEU A 221 -12.05 9.15 -6.09
CA LEU A 221 -12.87 8.57 -7.13
C LEU A 221 -14.34 8.47 -6.68
N PRO A 222 -15.29 8.53 -7.63
CA PRO A 222 -16.67 8.14 -7.38
C PRO A 222 -16.78 6.69 -6.85
N GLU A 223 -17.80 6.41 -6.02
CA GLU A 223 -17.99 5.10 -5.39
C GLU A 223 -18.18 3.95 -6.40
N ASP A 224 -18.82 4.22 -7.54
CA ASP A 224 -18.96 3.26 -8.63
C ASP A 224 -17.60 2.92 -9.28
N ALA A 225 -16.73 3.92 -9.43
CA ALA A 225 -15.36 3.71 -9.90
C ALA A 225 -14.51 2.93 -8.88
N ILE A 226 -14.65 3.22 -7.58
CA ILE A 226 -13.97 2.46 -6.51
C ILE A 226 -14.41 0.98 -6.57
N ARG A 227 -15.71 0.73 -6.72
CA ARG A 227 -16.24 -0.63 -6.85
C ARG A 227 -15.71 -1.35 -8.09
N TYR A 228 -15.62 -0.66 -9.23
CA TYR A 228 -15.00 -1.20 -10.43
C TYR A 228 -13.55 -1.64 -10.17
N HIS A 229 -12.74 -0.75 -9.59
CA HIS A 229 -11.34 -1.05 -9.28
C HIS A 229 -11.20 -2.20 -8.28
N ALA A 230 -12.09 -2.31 -7.29
CA ALA A 230 -12.07 -3.41 -6.33
C ALA A 230 -12.33 -4.76 -7.02
N ILE A 231 -13.30 -4.82 -7.93
CA ILE A 231 -13.60 -6.04 -8.70
C ILE A 231 -12.44 -6.39 -9.63
N ALA A 232 -11.89 -5.42 -10.35
CA ALA A 232 -10.76 -5.65 -11.25
C ALA A 232 -9.52 -6.13 -10.48
N ALA A 233 -9.18 -5.48 -9.37
CA ALA A 233 -8.09 -5.91 -8.49
C ALA A 233 -8.29 -7.36 -8.01
N LEU A 234 -9.50 -7.73 -7.61
CA LEU A 234 -9.81 -9.10 -7.18
C LEU A 234 -9.52 -10.13 -8.27
N GLU A 235 -9.90 -9.83 -9.51
CA GLU A 235 -9.69 -10.74 -10.65
C GLU A 235 -8.21 -10.92 -10.98
N HIS A 236 -7.43 -9.84 -10.90
CA HIS A 236 -5.98 -9.89 -11.08
C HIS A 236 -5.30 -10.65 -9.94
N LEU A 237 -5.65 -10.36 -8.67
CA LEU A 237 -5.13 -11.10 -7.50
C LEU A 237 -5.45 -12.59 -7.58
N GLN A 238 -6.67 -12.95 -7.98
CA GLN A 238 -7.08 -14.34 -8.14
C GLN A 238 -6.23 -15.07 -9.18
N ARG A 239 -5.96 -14.44 -10.34
CA ARG A 239 -5.10 -15.01 -11.39
C ARG A 239 -3.66 -15.14 -10.92
N ARG A 240 -3.11 -14.11 -10.27
CA ARG A 240 -1.75 -14.14 -9.73
C ARG A 240 -1.58 -15.26 -8.70
N LEU A 241 -2.57 -15.46 -7.84
CA LEU A 241 -2.48 -16.43 -6.75
C LEU A 241 -2.35 -17.87 -7.27
N GLN A 242 -2.86 -18.20 -8.46
CA GLN A 242 -2.73 -19.55 -9.04
C GLN A 242 -1.28 -19.97 -9.26
N VAL A 243 -0.39 -19.01 -9.52
CA VAL A 243 1.03 -19.25 -9.82
C VAL A 243 1.96 -18.74 -8.71
N ALA A 244 1.42 -18.09 -7.68
CA ALA A 244 2.22 -17.53 -6.59
C ALA A 244 2.61 -18.60 -5.57
N GLY A 245 3.87 -18.60 -5.14
CA GLY A 245 4.37 -19.43 -4.05
C GLY A 245 4.40 -18.63 -2.75
N MET A 246 5.61 -18.39 -2.24
CA MET A 246 5.82 -17.65 -0.99
C MET A 246 5.34 -16.20 -1.08
N GLU A 247 5.28 -15.62 -2.27
CA GLU A 247 4.88 -14.23 -2.44
C GLU A 247 3.39 -13.98 -2.16
N SER A 248 2.60 -15.05 -2.05
CA SER A 248 1.16 -14.98 -1.79
C SER A 248 0.79 -14.26 -0.49
N VAL A 249 1.64 -14.34 0.54
CA VAL A 249 1.43 -13.63 1.81
C VAL A 249 1.48 -12.11 1.63
N PHE A 250 2.26 -11.59 0.66
CA PHE A 250 2.34 -10.15 0.41
C PHE A 250 1.11 -9.59 -0.31
N PHE A 251 0.19 -10.46 -0.75
CA PHE A 251 -1.08 -10.02 -1.35
C PHE A 251 -2.17 -9.75 -0.31
N LEU A 252 -1.97 -10.17 0.94
CA LEU A 252 -2.97 -9.99 2.00
C LEU A 252 -3.38 -8.52 2.20
N PRO A 253 -2.46 -7.52 2.21
CA PRO A 253 -2.87 -6.12 2.29
C PRO A 253 -3.77 -5.69 1.13
N LEU A 254 -3.42 -6.07 -0.11
CA LEU A 254 -4.22 -5.76 -1.29
C LEU A 254 -5.59 -6.44 -1.24
N LEU A 255 -5.62 -7.70 -0.80
CA LEU A 255 -6.85 -8.46 -0.65
C LEU A 255 -7.75 -7.84 0.42
N THR A 256 -7.18 -7.36 1.53
CA THR A 256 -7.92 -6.62 2.57
C THR A 256 -8.49 -5.32 2.03
N THR A 257 -7.71 -4.52 1.28
CA THR A 257 -8.21 -3.32 0.60
C THR A 257 -9.43 -3.65 -0.27
N VAL A 258 -9.32 -4.66 -1.12
CA VAL A 258 -10.43 -5.11 -1.97
C VAL A 258 -11.62 -5.61 -1.14
N ALA A 259 -11.35 -6.37 -0.07
CA ALA A 259 -12.36 -6.96 0.76
C ALA A 259 -13.27 -5.91 1.43
N LEU A 260 -12.69 -4.80 1.88
CA LEU A 260 -13.43 -3.71 2.51
C LEU A 260 -14.39 -3.00 1.52
N GLU A 261 -14.09 -3.04 0.22
CA GLU A 261 -14.90 -2.39 -0.82
C GLU A 261 -16.01 -3.28 -1.40
N VAL A 262 -15.88 -4.61 -1.30
CA VAL A 262 -16.88 -5.53 -1.86
C VAL A 262 -18.07 -5.76 -0.92
N ARG A 263 -19.27 -5.46 -1.43
CA ARG A 263 -20.53 -5.63 -0.68
C ARG A 263 -21.31 -6.89 -1.05
N SER A 264 -21.22 -7.34 -2.29
CA SER A 264 -21.99 -8.50 -2.75
C SER A 264 -21.45 -9.80 -2.15
N ARG A 265 -22.36 -10.66 -1.71
CA ARG A 265 -22.04 -11.99 -1.18
C ARG A 265 -21.17 -12.80 -2.13
N VAL A 266 -21.44 -12.73 -3.44
CA VAL A 266 -20.66 -13.43 -4.47
C VAL A 266 -19.19 -13.02 -4.45
N TYR A 267 -18.89 -11.72 -4.30
CA TYR A 267 -17.52 -11.24 -4.24
C TYR A 267 -16.87 -11.50 -2.88
N ARG A 268 -17.62 -11.40 -1.77
CA ARG A 268 -17.15 -11.77 -0.43
C ARG A 268 -16.78 -13.26 -0.34
N ASP A 269 -17.55 -14.13 -0.98
CA ASP A 269 -17.24 -15.56 -1.10
C ASP A 269 -15.97 -15.78 -1.93
N LYS A 270 -15.78 -15.04 -3.02
CA LYS A 270 -14.53 -15.08 -3.81
C LYS A 270 -13.33 -14.65 -2.98
N VAL A 271 -13.40 -13.52 -2.27
CA VAL A 271 -12.34 -13.03 -1.37
C VAL A 271 -11.99 -14.07 -0.31
N SER A 272 -13.00 -14.69 0.30
CA SER A 272 -12.82 -15.72 1.32
C SER A 272 -12.01 -16.91 0.78
N ARG A 273 -12.32 -17.39 -0.43
CA ARG A 273 -11.55 -18.48 -1.07
C ARG A 273 -10.10 -18.10 -1.38
N ILE A 274 -9.83 -16.82 -1.66
CA ILE A 274 -8.46 -16.34 -1.87
C ILE A 274 -7.69 -16.39 -0.55
N PHE A 275 -8.29 -15.96 0.57
CA PHE A 275 -7.69 -16.14 1.89
C PHE A 275 -7.42 -17.63 2.20
N ASP A 276 -8.39 -18.52 1.95
CA ASP A 276 -8.22 -19.98 2.13
C ASP A 276 -7.06 -20.52 1.29
N SER A 277 -6.88 -20.01 0.07
CA SER A 277 -5.79 -20.43 -0.80
C SER A 277 -4.43 -19.94 -0.31
N VAL A 278 -4.34 -18.77 0.34
CA VAL A 278 -3.09 -18.29 0.96
C VAL A 278 -2.81 -19.09 2.24
N GLU A 279 -3.82 -19.35 3.05
CA GLU A 279 -3.72 -20.19 4.25
C GLU A 279 -3.29 -21.62 3.89
N GLY A 280 -3.88 -22.22 2.85
CA GLY A 280 -3.55 -23.56 2.36
C GLY A 280 -2.13 -23.69 1.81
N LYS A 281 -1.45 -22.56 1.51
CA LYS A 281 -0.01 -22.52 1.20
C LYS A 281 0.86 -22.48 2.46
N GLY A 282 0.24 -22.53 3.64
CA GLY A 282 0.87 -22.59 4.94
C GLY A 282 1.05 -21.23 5.62
N PHE A 283 0.34 -20.17 5.19
CA PHE A 283 0.44 -18.84 5.82
C PHE A 283 -0.71 -18.60 6.80
N ALA A 284 -0.49 -18.90 8.08
CA ALA A 284 -1.52 -18.81 9.12
C ALA A 284 -2.13 -17.40 9.27
N VAL A 285 -1.35 -16.34 9.01
CA VAL A 285 -1.81 -14.93 9.04
C VAL A 285 -2.99 -14.67 8.09
N ALA A 286 -3.18 -15.46 7.03
CA ALA A 286 -4.32 -15.33 6.13
C ALA A 286 -5.66 -15.63 6.84
N ALA A 287 -5.69 -16.58 7.77
CA ALA A 287 -6.87 -16.90 8.57
C ALA A 287 -7.25 -15.72 9.49
N THR A 288 -6.25 -15.10 10.12
CA THR A 288 -6.44 -13.90 10.95
C THR A 288 -7.01 -12.75 10.12
N ALA A 289 -6.37 -12.43 8.99
CA ALA A 289 -6.81 -11.35 8.11
C ALA A 289 -8.24 -11.59 7.57
N ARG A 290 -8.59 -12.85 7.26
CA ARG A 290 -9.95 -13.23 6.89
C ARG A 290 -10.94 -12.95 8.01
N SER A 291 -10.63 -13.35 9.24
CA SER A 291 -11.49 -13.13 10.41
C SER A 291 -11.77 -11.64 10.61
N ASP A 292 -10.74 -10.79 10.50
CA ASP A 292 -10.87 -9.34 10.64
C ASP A 292 -11.78 -8.74 9.56
N VAL A 293 -11.60 -9.16 8.31
CA VAL A 293 -12.45 -8.75 7.18
C VAL A 293 -13.91 -9.20 7.38
N GLN A 294 -14.13 -10.43 7.84
CA GLN A 294 -15.48 -10.94 8.10
C GLN A 294 -16.18 -10.17 9.22
N LEU A 295 -15.44 -9.77 10.25
CA LEU A 295 -15.95 -8.90 11.31
C LEU A 295 -16.32 -7.52 10.77
N ALA A 296 -15.46 -6.92 9.93
CA ALA A 296 -15.78 -5.66 9.27
C ALA A 296 -17.05 -5.75 8.40
N TRP A 297 -17.22 -6.85 7.66
CA TRP A 297 -18.43 -7.10 6.87
C TRP A 297 -19.69 -7.23 7.71
N ALA A 298 -19.59 -7.82 8.91
CA ALA A 298 -20.71 -7.96 9.83
C ALA A 298 -21.15 -6.60 10.37
N LEU A 299 -20.19 -5.73 10.76
CA LEU A 299 -20.48 -4.37 11.27
C LEU A 299 -21.20 -3.48 10.24
N VAL A 300 -20.82 -3.60 8.97
CA VAL A 300 -21.48 -2.88 7.86
C VAL A 300 -22.86 -3.49 7.54
N GLY A 301 -23.02 -4.80 7.71
CA GLY A 301 -24.32 -5.48 7.51
C GLY A 301 -25.35 -5.16 8.58
N SER A 302 -24.92 -4.95 9.83
CA SER A 302 -25.80 -4.59 10.95
C SER A 302 -26.26 -3.12 10.97
N SER A 303 -25.54 -2.23 10.27
CA SER A 303 -25.85 -0.79 10.22
C SER A 303 -26.86 -0.41 9.12
N GLY A 304 -27.31 -1.37 8.31
CA GLY A 304 -28.38 -1.21 7.31
C GLY A 304 -29.78 -1.64 7.78
N VAL A 305 -29.94 -1.96 9.06
CA VAL A 305 -31.23 -2.28 9.70
C VAL A 305 -31.47 -1.26 10.82
N GLY A 306 -31.83 -0.04 10.43
CA GLY A 306 -32.15 1.07 11.32
C GLY A 306 -33.06 2.06 10.62
#